data_AF-A0A7D9J2X5-F1
#
_entry.id   AF-A0A7D9J2X5-F1
#
_cell.length_a   1.000
_cell.length_b   1.000
_cell.length_c   1.000
_cell.angle_alpha   90.00
_cell.angle_beta   90.00
_cell.angle_gamma   90.00
#
_symmetry.space_group_name_H-M   'P 1'
#
loop_
_entity.id
_entity.type
_entity.pdbx_description
1 polymer ?
#
loop_
_entity_poly.entity_id
_entity_poly.type
_entity_poly.pdbx_seq_one_letter_code
_entity_poly.pdbx_strand_id
1 'polypeptide(L)'
;MLKLARNALGHLGSIVDCENNIITWKLFSSLNKIQECEGFKLANKFSSRHLQFLKHKMNVQLAAQTLSSSVADAIEFLDKSVKLKEFQNSIGTVKFIRIVDRLFDILNSRNPIAKGFEQPLRHQSRNTWEEILKHSAEYLLSLKTHDSTNQLLVTHQRKTFITGFVTTIKSTIDMTTAMFSDENAFKYQLTYRFSQDQIELLFSYIRAQGGWNNNPNCLQLKYAMSKMLLRNTIIASKNANCLTFSDSTTTIIPFFHSQKHKAHLKETPTDNLDEPESSPEEDLLCSRISTSEFLSNILFYISFQTG
;
A
#
# COMPACT_ATOMS: atom_id res chain seq x y z
N MET A 1 -4.89 10.08 0.21
CA MET A 1 -5.29 10.34 1.61
C MET A 1 -4.43 9.62 2.64
N LEU A 2 -4.02 8.37 2.40
CA LEU A 2 -3.14 7.58 3.27
C LEU A 2 -1.90 8.31 3.82
N LYS A 3 -1.17 9.02 2.95
CA LYS A 3 -0.03 9.86 3.36
C LYS A 3 -0.40 10.88 4.43
N LEU A 4 -1.54 11.54 4.28
CA LEU A 4 -2.00 12.55 5.22
C LEU A 4 -2.43 11.92 6.54
N ALA A 5 -3.04 10.73 6.53
CA ALA A 5 -3.36 9.99 7.75
C ALA A 5 -2.08 9.65 8.55
N ARG A 6 -1.07 9.06 7.89
CA ARG A 6 0.25 8.82 8.52
C ARG A 6 0.87 10.11 9.05
N ASN A 7 0.92 11.14 8.21
CA ASN A 7 1.57 12.41 8.58
C ASN A 7 0.83 13.11 9.72
N ALA A 8 -0.50 13.02 9.79
CA ALA A 8 -1.30 13.58 10.88
C ALA A 8 -0.98 12.86 12.19
N LEU A 9 -0.98 11.53 12.21
CA LEU A 9 -0.64 10.75 13.40
C LEU A 9 0.81 11.02 13.83
N GLY A 10 1.76 11.02 12.90
CA GLY A 10 3.16 11.31 13.20
C GLY A 10 3.42 12.73 13.72
N HIS A 11 2.66 13.73 13.25
CA HIS A 11 2.78 15.10 13.75
C HIS A 11 2.09 15.33 15.10
N LEU A 12 0.89 14.77 15.29
CA LEU A 12 0.13 14.92 16.52
C LEU A 12 0.70 14.06 17.65
N GLY A 13 1.46 13.02 17.32
CA GLY A 13 1.99 12.06 18.28
C GLY A 13 0.92 11.08 18.78
N SER A 14 -0.28 11.57 19.08
CA SER A 14 -1.42 10.76 19.51
C SER A 14 -2.75 11.38 19.11
N ILE A 15 -3.73 10.52 18.85
CA ILE A 15 -5.16 10.85 18.65
C ILE A 15 -6.00 9.85 19.45
N VAL A 16 -7.30 10.10 19.57
CA VAL A 16 -8.22 9.26 20.36
C VAL A 16 -9.39 8.82 19.48
N ASP A 17 -9.86 7.59 19.66
CA ASP A 17 -11.06 7.08 18.98
C ASP A 17 -12.36 7.36 19.78
N CYS A 18 -13.50 6.88 19.26
CA CYS A 18 -14.80 7.02 19.89
C CYS A 18 -14.93 6.31 21.25
N GLU A 19 -14.11 5.29 21.50
CA GLU A 19 -14.10 4.48 22.73
C GLU A 19 -13.08 5.02 23.75
N ASN A 20 -12.49 6.20 23.49
CA ASN A 20 -11.41 6.80 24.26
C ASN A 20 -10.10 5.99 24.25
N ASN A 21 -9.91 5.09 23.28
CA ASN A 21 -8.65 4.40 23.09
C ASN A 21 -7.62 5.33 22.45
N ILE A 22 -6.39 5.32 22.98
CA ILE A 22 -5.29 6.13 22.46
C ILE A 22 -4.68 5.45 21.23
N ILE A 23 -4.58 6.21 20.15
CA ILE A 23 -3.86 5.86 18.92
C ILE A 23 -2.55 6.64 18.97
N THR A 24 -1.40 5.97 19.09
CA THR A 24 -0.12 6.65 19.36
C THR A 24 0.97 6.28 18.38
N TRP A 25 1.72 7.30 17.94
CA TRP A 25 2.92 7.14 17.12
C TRP A 25 4.07 6.45 17.86
N LYS A 26 4.05 6.47 19.20
CA LYS A 26 5.11 5.87 20.03
C LYS A 26 5.29 4.37 19.77
N LEU A 27 4.21 3.63 19.51
CA LEU A 27 4.26 2.19 19.23
C LEU A 27 5.08 1.85 17.99
N PHE A 28 5.05 2.71 16.96
CA PHE A 28 5.87 2.53 15.76
C PHE A 28 7.36 2.69 16.07
N SER A 29 7.71 3.66 16.93
CA SER A 29 9.09 3.86 17.38
C SER A 29 9.59 2.68 18.21
N SER A 30 8.78 2.20 19.16
CA SER A 30 9.09 1.01 19.96
C SER A 30 9.22 -0.24 19.09
N LEU A 31 8.33 -0.45 18.10
CA LEU A 31 8.41 -1.58 17.18
C LEU A 31 9.73 -1.55 16.40
N ASN A 32 10.11 -0.40 15.83
CA ASN A 32 11.37 -0.31 15.09
C ASN A 32 12.58 -0.58 15.98
N LYS A 33 12.58 -0.03 17.20
CA LYS A 33 13.67 -0.21 18.17
C LYS A 33 13.87 -1.68 18.51
N ILE A 34 12.80 -2.40 18.82
CA ILE A 34 12.86 -3.84 19.13
C ILE A 34 13.40 -4.63 17.93
N GLN A 35 12.91 -4.37 16.72
CA GLN A 35 13.40 -5.06 15.53
C GLN A 35 14.88 -4.78 15.23
N GLU A 36 15.36 -3.57 15.53
CA GLU A 36 16.79 -3.21 15.38
C GLU A 36 17.66 -3.83 16.47
N CYS A 37 17.18 -3.89 17.72
CA CYS A 37 17.91 -4.49 18.84
C CYS A 37 18.05 -6.02 18.70
N GLU A 38 16.99 -6.69 18.27
CA GLU A 38 16.94 -8.16 18.24
C GLU A 38 17.40 -8.71 16.88
N GLY A 39 17.52 -7.88 15.85
CA GLY A 39 17.95 -8.27 14.51
C GLY A 39 16.88 -9.00 13.68
N PHE A 40 15.71 -9.28 14.24
CA PHE A 40 14.58 -9.92 13.58
C PHE A 40 13.43 -8.95 13.31
N LYS A 41 12.74 -9.14 12.16
CA LYS A 41 11.64 -8.26 11.73
C LYS A 41 10.29 -8.96 11.75
N LEU A 42 9.45 -8.61 12.73
CA LEU A 42 8.03 -8.98 12.77
C LEU A 42 7.24 -8.33 11.63
N ALA A 43 7.49 -7.05 11.37
CA ALA A 43 6.97 -6.31 10.23
C ALA A 43 8.07 -6.15 9.17
N ASN A 44 8.18 -7.14 8.28
CA ASN A 44 9.28 -7.31 7.32
C ASN A 44 9.69 -6.04 6.53
N LYS A 45 8.71 -5.25 6.08
CA LYS A 45 8.91 -4.04 5.28
C LYS A 45 9.14 -2.79 6.13
N PHE A 46 8.73 -2.82 7.40
CA PHE A 46 8.84 -1.69 8.31
C PHE A 46 10.30 -1.46 8.75
N SER A 47 10.71 -0.20 8.85
CA SER A 47 12.09 0.21 9.13
C SER A 47 12.16 1.68 9.56
N SER A 48 13.33 2.13 10.03
CA SER A 48 13.59 3.52 10.43
C SER A 48 13.21 4.58 9.39
N ARG A 49 13.23 4.26 8.08
CA ARG A 49 12.74 5.14 7.01
C ARG A 49 11.26 5.52 7.17
N HIS A 50 10.45 4.64 7.74
CA HIS A 50 9.03 4.87 7.99
C HIS A 50 8.80 5.88 9.12
N LEU A 51 9.67 5.86 10.13
CA LEU A 51 9.65 6.82 11.24
C LEU A 51 10.10 8.21 10.78
N GLN A 52 11.00 8.29 9.80
CA GLN A 52 11.45 9.55 9.19
C GLN A 52 10.44 10.11 8.19
N PHE A 53 9.15 10.12 8.56
CA PHE A 53 8.04 10.51 7.70
C PHE A 53 8.14 11.96 7.19
N LEU A 54 8.84 12.85 7.90
CA LEU A 54 9.11 14.22 7.44
C LEU A 54 9.97 14.25 6.18
N LYS A 55 11.03 13.42 6.12
CA LYS A 55 11.90 13.30 4.94
C LYS A 55 11.20 12.58 3.79
N HIS A 56 10.21 11.74 4.10
CA HIS A 56 9.47 10.94 3.12
C HIS A 56 7.96 11.27 3.10
N LYS A 57 7.63 12.55 3.26
CA LYS A 57 6.24 13.03 3.41
C LYS A 57 5.35 12.66 2.23
N MET A 58 5.92 12.62 1.02
CA MET A 58 5.23 12.36 -0.24
C MET A 58 5.28 10.89 -0.70
N ASN A 59 6.02 10.02 0.00
CA ASN A 59 6.14 8.62 -0.38
C ASN A 59 4.92 7.82 0.09
N VAL A 60 4.06 7.42 -0.86
CA VAL A 60 2.84 6.63 -0.61
C VAL A 60 3.18 5.22 -0.16
N GLN A 61 4.20 4.60 -0.74
CA GLN A 61 4.60 3.24 -0.41
C GLN A 61 4.99 3.12 1.07
N LEU A 62 5.80 4.06 1.58
CA LEU A 62 6.13 4.09 3.00
C LEU A 62 4.89 4.35 3.87
N ALA A 63 3.92 5.16 3.40
CA ALA A 63 2.68 5.37 4.15
C ALA A 63 1.82 4.11 4.25
N ALA A 64 1.69 3.37 3.15
CA ALA A 64 0.98 2.10 3.12
C ALA A 64 1.65 1.05 4.00
N GLN A 65 2.97 0.93 3.92
CA GLN A 65 3.72 -0.01 4.76
C GLN A 65 3.62 0.35 6.25
N THR A 66 3.66 1.64 6.63
CA THR A 66 3.45 2.06 8.02
C THR A 66 2.07 1.69 8.55
N LEU A 67 1.01 1.94 7.77
CA LEU A 67 -0.37 1.71 8.17
C LEU A 67 -0.91 0.41 7.56
N SER A 68 -0.14 -0.68 7.65
CA SER A 68 -0.52 -1.98 7.11
C SER A 68 -0.95 -2.97 8.19
N SER A 69 -1.80 -3.94 7.82
CA SER A 69 -2.21 -5.03 8.71
C SER A 69 -1.01 -5.77 9.31
N SER A 70 0.08 -5.97 8.56
CA SER A 70 1.31 -6.60 9.09
C SER A 70 1.95 -5.85 10.26
N VAL A 71 1.87 -4.51 10.27
CA VAL A 71 2.34 -3.69 11.39
C VAL A 71 1.35 -3.79 12.55
N ALA A 72 0.05 -3.83 12.27
CA ALA A 72 -0.97 -4.03 13.30
C ALA A 72 -0.82 -5.39 14.00
N ASP A 73 -0.58 -6.46 13.24
CA ASP A 73 -0.39 -7.82 13.75
C ASP A 73 0.89 -7.92 14.58
N ALA A 74 1.99 -7.29 14.14
CA ALA A 74 3.21 -7.21 14.93
C ALA A 74 3.00 -6.49 16.26
N ILE A 75 2.32 -5.33 16.25
CA ILE A 75 2.01 -4.57 17.48
C ILE A 75 1.11 -5.40 18.41
N GLU A 76 0.06 -6.02 17.88
CA GLU A 76 -0.86 -6.85 18.65
C GLU A 76 -0.18 -8.10 19.24
N PHE A 77 0.73 -8.72 18.49
CA PHE A 77 1.52 -9.85 18.95
C PHE A 77 2.40 -9.47 20.15
N LEU A 78 3.07 -8.32 20.08
CA LEU A 78 3.92 -7.80 21.15
C LEU A 78 3.14 -7.44 22.42
N ASP A 79 1.91 -6.95 22.25
CA ASP A 79 1.00 -6.62 23.36
C ASP A 79 0.39 -7.89 23.99
N LYS A 80 -0.21 -8.77 23.19
CA LYS A 80 -1.00 -9.90 23.70
C LYS A 80 -0.19 -11.14 24.01
N SER A 81 0.76 -11.49 23.16
CA SER A 81 1.51 -12.75 23.26
C SER A 81 2.76 -12.55 24.11
N VAL A 82 3.57 -11.54 23.77
CA VAL A 82 4.83 -11.24 24.48
C VAL A 82 4.61 -10.38 25.73
N LYS A 83 3.49 -9.64 25.81
CA LYS A 83 3.10 -8.82 26.97
C LYS A 83 4.14 -7.77 27.37
N LEU A 84 4.76 -7.14 26.37
CA LEU A 84 5.73 -6.08 26.60
C LEU A 84 5.03 -4.80 27.09
N LYS A 85 5.54 -4.22 28.18
CA LYS A 85 5.00 -2.99 28.80
C LYS A 85 4.91 -1.82 27.82
N GLU A 86 5.84 -1.73 26.86
CA GLU A 86 5.84 -0.66 25.85
C GLU A 86 4.66 -0.71 24.88
N PHE A 87 4.02 -1.87 24.74
CA PHE A 87 2.93 -2.13 23.79
C PHE A 87 1.56 -2.20 24.45
N GLN A 88 1.48 -2.02 25.77
CA GLN A 88 0.21 -2.01 26.49
C GLN A 88 -0.73 -0.93 25.93
N ASN A 89 -2.03 -1.24 25.92
CA ASN A 89 -3.09 -0.40 25.36
C ASN A 89 -2.92 -0.13 23.85
N SER A 90 -2.38 -1.11 23.10
CA SER A 90 -2.21 -0.98 21.64
C SER A 90 -3.53 -1.01 20.85
N ILE A 91 -4.64 -1.40 21.50
CA ILE A 91 -5.96 -1.66 20.90
C ILE A 91 -6.41 -0.53 19.97
N GLY A 92 -6.32 0.73 20.42
CA GLY A 92 -6.71 1.88 19.60
C GLY A 92 -5.87 1.99 18.33
N THR A 93 -4.55 1.90 18.47
CA THR A 93 -3.60 1.97 17.34
C THR A 93 -3.82 0.82 16.35
N VAL A 94 -3.98 -0.42 16.83
CA VAL A 94 -4.21 -1.61 16.00
C VAL A 94 -5.53 -1.46 15.23
N LYS A 95 -6.61 -1.04 15.89
CA LYS A 95 -7.92 -0.77 15.28
C LYS A 95 -7.82 0.30 14.19
N PHE A 96 -7.16 1.41 14.48
CA PHE A 96 -6.93 2.48 13.52
C PHE A 96 -6.18 2.01 12.27
N ILE A 97 -5.07 1.28 12.45
CA ILE A 97 -4.27 0.76 11.34
C ILE A 97 -5.14 -0.15 10.46
N ARG A 98 -5.84 -1.12 11.05
CA ARG A 98 -6.68 -2.09 10.32
C ARG A 98 -7.80 -1.41 9.53
N ILE A 99 -8.46 -0.40 10.10
CA ILE A 99 -9.52 0.33 9.41
C ILE A 99 -8.94 1.10 8.22
N VAL A 100 -7.82 1.80 8.41
CA VAL A 100 -7.20 2.59 7.33
C VAL A 100 -6.62 1.70 6.22
N ASP A 101 -6.03 0.56 6.57
CA ASP A 101 -5.48 -0.42 5.62
C ASP A 101 -6.58 -1.01 4.74
N ARG A 102 -7.64 -1.55 5.36
CA ARG A 102 -8.80 -2.10 4.64
C ARG A 102 -9.47 -1.06 3.75
N LEU A 103 -9.63 0.16 4.27
CA LEU A 103 -10.20 1.26 3.50
C LEU A 103 -9.33 1.59 2.28
N PHE A 104 -8.01 1.61 2.45
CA PHE A 104 -7.09 1.87 1.36
C PHE A 104 -7.13 0.76 0.29
N ASP A 105 -7.16 -0.51 0.69
CA ASP A 105 -7.23 -1.65 -0.23
C ASP A 105 -8.51 -1.64 -1.07
N ILE A 106 -9.68 -1.43 -0.42
CA ILE A 106 -10.98 -1.37 -1.10
C ILE A 106 -11.01 -0.20 -2.09
N LEU A 107 -10.46 0.96 -1.72
CA LEU A 107 -10.41 2.15 -2.56
C LEU A 107 -9.25 2.15 -3.59
N ASN A 108 -8.49 1.06 -3.67
CA ASN A 108 -7.33 0.93 -4.56
C ASN A 108 -7.29 -0.45 -5.27
N SER A 109 -8.45 -1.06 -5.54
CA SER A 109 -8.55 -2.34 -6.27
C SER A 109 -8.07 -2.21 -7.72
N ARG A 110 -7.14 -3.09 -8.13
CA ARG A 110 -6.45 -3.02 -9.44
C ARG A 110 -6.73 -4.21 -10.34
N ASN A 111 -6.91 -5.39 -9.75
CA ASN A 111 -6.99 -6.65 -10.47
C ASN A 111 -8.38 -7.26 -10.28
N PRO A 112 -9.10 -7.64 -11.36
CA PRO A 112 -10.38 -8.32 -11.28
C PRO A 112 -10.39 -9.63 -10.47
N ILE A 113 -9.22 -10.27 -10.32
CA ILE A 113 -9.00 -11.57 -9.67
C ILE A 113 -8.42 -11.40 -8.24
N ALA A 114 -8.17 -10.16 -7.80
CA ALA A 114 -7.68 -9.91 -6.44
C ALA A 114 -8.64 -10.49 -5.39
N LYS A 115 -8.07 -10.94 -4.27
CA LYS A 115 -8.79 -11.56 -3.15
C LYS A 115 -8.81 -10.62 -1.94
N GLY A 116 -9.69 -10.90 -0.98
CA GLY A 116 -9.77 -10.13 0.26
C GLY A 116 -10.27 -8.70 0.02
N PHE A 117 -9.65 -7.72 0.69
CA PHE A 117 -10.06 -6.31 0.59
C PHE A 117 -9.59 -5.61 -0.69
N GLU A 118 -8.64 -6.20 -1.43
CA GLU A 118 -8.18 -5.68 -2.73
C GLU A 118 -9.08 -6.09 -3.91
N GLN A 119 -10.09 -6.92 -3.65
CA GLN A 119 -11.02 -7.40 -4.67
C GLN A 119 -11.79 -6.23 -5.32
N PRO A 120 -12.18 -6.34 -6.60
CA PRO A 120 -13.01 -5.32 -7.22
C PRO A 120 -14.39 -5.28 -6.57
N LEU A 121 -15.04 -4.11 -6.58
CA LEU A 121 -16.41 -3.98 -6.08
C LEU A 121 -17.35 -4.72 -7.01
N ARG A 122 -18.23 -5.55 -6.47
CA ARG A 122 -19.22 -6.35 -7.21
C ARG A 122 -20.61 -6.13 -6.64
N HIS A 123 -21.63 -6.34 -7.47
CA HIS A 123 -23.01 -6.30 -7.02
C HIS A 123 -23.30 -7.35 -5.94
N GLN A 124 -22.77 -8.58 -6.11
CA GLN A 124 -23.01 -9.69 -5.17
C GLN A 124 -22.51 -9.41 -3.74
N SER A 125 -21.39 -8.68 -3.62
CA SER A 125 -20.77 -8.36 -2.33
C SER A 125 -21.10 -6.95 -1.83
N ARG A 126 -22.13 -6.31 -2.41
CA ARG A 126 -22.52 -4.92 -2.11
C ARG A 126 -22.65 -4.63 -0.64
N ASN A 127 -23.50 -5.39 0.05
CA ASN A 127 -23.77 -5.16 1.47
C ASN A 127 -22.47 -5.18 2.28
N THR A 128 -21.58 -6.15 2.01
CA THR A 128 -20.31 -6.29 2.72
C THR A 128 -19.38 -5.10 2.52
N TRP A 129 -19.08 -4.70 1.28
CA TRP A 129 -18.16 -3.59 1.07
C TRP A 129 -18.79 -2.24 1.45
N GLU A 130 -20.10 -2.07 1.27
CA GLU A 130 -20.80 -0.84 1.60
C GLU A 130 -20.85 -0.60 3.11
N GLU A 131 -21.12 -1.64 3.91
CA GLU A 131 -21.05 -1.58 5.37
C GLU A 131 -19.65 -1.24 5.87
N ILE A 132 -18.61 -1.90 5.32
CA ILE A 132 -17.22 -1.63 5.71
C ILE A 132 -16.86 -0.17 5.43
N LEU A 133 -17.23 0.36 4.26
CA LEU A 133 -16.96 1.75 3.90
C LEU A 133 -17.72 2.73 4.80
N LYS A 134 -19.01 2.49 5.09
CA LYS A 134 -19.82 3.33 5.99
C LYS A 134 -19.26 3.34 7.41
N HIS A 135 -19.00 2.17 7.98
CA HIS A 135 -18.38 2.03 9.30
C HIS A 135 -17.01 2.72 9.37
N SER A 136 -16.19 2.58 8.32
CA SER A 136 -14.90 3.28 8.25
C SER A 136 -15.07 4.81 8.21
N ALA A 137 -16.08 5.32 7.50
CA ALA A 137 -16.38 6.75 7.47
C ALA A 137 -16.81 7.27 8.85
N GLU A 138 -17.72 6.57 9.53
CA GLU A 138 -18.18 6.91 10.88
C GLU A 138 -17.03 6.90 11.89
N TYR A 139 -16.18 5.86 11.85
CA TYR A 139 -14.99 5.78 12.67
C TYR A 139 -14.06 6.97 12.44
N LEU A 140 -13.73 7.29 11.18
CA LEU A 140 -12.86 8.43 10.86
C LEU A 140 -13.43 9.79 11.32
N LEU A 141 -14.75 9.98 11.24
CA LEU A 141 -15.43 11.19 11.71
C LEU A 141 -15.42 11.31 13.24
N SER A 142 -15.34 10.18 13.95
CA SER A 142 -15.34 10.12 15.40
C SER A 142 -13.99 10.42 16.07
N LEU A 143 -12.89 10.45 15.29
CA LEU A 143 -11.54 10.67 15.80
C LEU A 143 -11.40 12.05 16.45
N LYS A 144 -10.67 12.11 17.57
CA LYS A 144 -10.42 13.32 18.36
C LYS A 144 -8.92 13.57 18.56
N THR A 145 -8.55 14.80 18.89
CA THR A 145 -7.20 15.14 19.33
C THR A 145 -6.95 14.57 20.73
N HIS A 146 -5.73 14.09 20.96
CA HIS A 146 -5.27 13.72 22.30
C HIS A 146 -4.59 14.94 22.94
N ASP A 147 -5.38 15.95 23.26
CA ASP A 147 -4.97 17.16 23.98
C ASP A 147 -6.07 17.57 24.98
N SER A 148 -5.82 18.62 25.76
CA SER A 148 -6.79 19.13 26.74
C SER A 148 -8.12 19.58 26.13
N THR A 149 -8.16 19.84 24.81
CA THR A 149 -9.37 20.28 24.11
C THR A 149 -10.26 19.12 23.68
N ASN A 150 -9.69 17.92 23.48
CA ASN A 150 -10.38 16.72 23.01
C ASN A 150 -11.31 16.99 21.81
N GLN A 151 -10.88 17.90 20.92
CA GLN A 151 -11.68 18.35 19.79
C GLN A 151 -11.76 17.29 18.70
N LEU A 152 -12.87 17.28 17.95
CA LEU A 152 -13.00 16.40 16.79
C LEU A 152 -11.93 16.72 15.74
N LEU A 153 -11.27 15.68 15.23
CA LEU A 153 -10.18 15.84 14.27
C LEU A 153 -10.67 16.40 12.93
N VAL A 154 -11.98 16.30 12.66
CA VAL A 154 -12.68 16.91 11.51
C VAL A 154 -12.70 18.44 11.57
N THR A 155 -12.63 19.05 12.76
CA THR A 155 -12.53 20.52 12.90
C THR A 155 -11.09 21.00 12.94
N HIS A 156 -10.15 20.10 13.21
CA HIS A 156 -8.72 20.40 13.32
C HIS A 156 -8.06 20.74 11.97
N GLN A 157 -6.90 21.44 11.99
CA GLN A 157 -6.14 21.80 10.78
C GLN A 157 -5.66 20.58 9.96
N ARG A 158 -5.54 19.41 10.59
CA ARG A 158 -5.13 18.15 9.96
C ARG A 158 -6.31 17.29 9.48
N LYS A 159 -7.53 17.85 9.40
CA LYS A 159 -8.76 17.16 8.98
C LYS A 159 -8.73 16.57 7.57
N THR A 160 -7.84 17.04 6.70
CA THR A 160 -7.88 16.77 5.25
C THR A 160 -7.93 15.28 4.91
N PHE A 161 -7.25 14.41 5.67
CA PHE A 161 -7.31 12.97 5.40
C PHE A 161 -8.69 12.38 5.69
N ILE A 162 -9.37 12.84 6.74
CA ILE A 162 -10.73 12.42 7.10
C ILE A 162 -11.69 12.90 6.03
N THR A 163 -11.69 14.22 5.74
CA THR A 163 -12.58 14.79 4.73
C THR A 163 -12.38 14.12 3.38
N GLY A 164 -11.12 13.90 2.97
CA GLY A 164 -10.82 13.23 1.71
C GLY A 164 -11.31 11.78 1.68
N PHE A 165 -11.04 10.98 2.71
CA PHE A 165 -11.53 9.59 2.77
C PHE A 165 -13.06 9.52 2.81
N VAL A 166 -13.72 10.32 3.66
CA VAL A 166 -15.18 10.32 3.78
C VAL A 166 -15.86 10.74 2.49
N THR A 167 -15.33 11.76 1.79
CA THR A 167 -15.84 12.15 0.47
C THR A 167 -15.62 11.03 -0.55
N THR A 168 -14.41 10.44 -0.62
CA THR A 168 -14.15 9.32 -1.53
C THR A 168 -15.06 8.12 -1.26
N ILE A 169 -15.34 7.80 0.01
CA ILE A 169 -16.27 6.75 0.41
C ILE A 169 -17.66 7.02 -0.17
N LYS A 170 -18.23 8.20 0.10
CA LYS A 170 -19.56 8.58 -0.38
C LYS A 170 -19.64 8.52 -1.91
N SER A 171 -18.70 9.18 -2.58
CA SER A 171 -18.64 9.17 -4.06
C SER A 171 -18.47 7.76 -4.64
N THR A 172 -17.69 6.89 -3.99
CA THR A 172 -17.50 5.51 -4.46
C THR A 172 -18.80 4.70 -4.32
N ILE A 173 -19.51 4.83 -3.20
CA ILE A 173 -20.80 4.15 -2.98
C ILE A 173 -21.82 4.61 -4.03
N ASP A 174 -21.99 5.93 -4.19
CA ASP A 174 -22.99 6.51 -5.09
C ASP A 174 -22.70 6.13 -6.55
N MET A 175 -21.45 6.27 -6.98
CA MET A 175 -21.04 5.94 -8.35
C MET A 175 -21.16 4.45 -8.64
N THR A 176 -20.72 3.59 -7.71
CA THR A 176 -20.83 2.13 -7.87
C THR A 176 -22.29 1.70 -7.91
N THR A 177 -23.14 2.32 -7.09
CA THR A 177 -24.60 2.10 -7.11
C THR A 177 -25.19 2.49 -8.45
N ALA A 178 -24.86 3.68 -8.96
CA ALA A 178 -25.36 4.14 -10.25
C ALA A 178 -24.91 3.25 -11.42
N MET A 179 -23.67 2.74 -11.37
CA MET A 179 -23.15 1.82 -12.40
C MET A 179 -23.81 0.44 -12.35
N PHE A 180 -24.23 -0.02 -11.18
CA PHE A 180 -24.92 -1.31 -11.01
C PHE A 180 -26.44 -1.23 -11.14
N SER A 181 -27.02 -0.04 -11.37
CA SER A 181 -28.46 0.12 -11.61
C SER A 181 -28.95 -0.73 -12.79
N ASP A 182 -28.12 -0.90 -13.81
CA ASP A 182 -28.33 -1.89 -14.87
C ASP A 182 -27.56 -3.16 -14.52
N GLU A 183 -28.23 -4.17 -13.95
CA GLU A 183 -27.60 -5.38 -13.39
C GLU A 183 -26.65 -6.11 -14.35
N ASN A 184 -26.80 -5.92 -15.67
CA ASN A 184 -25.99 -6.54 -16.70
C ASN A 184 -24.93 -5.63 -17.36
N ALA A 185 -24.89 -4.34 -17.04
CA ALA A 185 -23.98 -3.40 -17.70
C ALA A 185 -22.52 -3.56 -17.23
N PHE A 186 -22.32 -3.74 -15.91
CA PHE A 186 -20.98 -3.81 -15.32
C PHE A 186 -20.84 -4.99 -14.36
N LYS A 187 -19.89 -5.88 -14.65
CA LYS A 187 -19.63 -7.06 -13.80
C LYS A 187 -18.95 -6.70 -12.47
N TYR A 188 -18.11 -5.67 -12.47
CA TYR A 188 -17.34 -5.22 -11.33
C TYR A 188 -16.80 -3.80 -11.57
N GLN A 189 -16.37 -3.13 -10.49
CA GLN A 189 -15.73 -1.83 -10.53
C GLN A 189 -14.33 -1.87 -9.90
N LEU A 190 -13.34 -1.37 -10.64
CA LEU A 190 -11.96 -1.20 -10.16
C LEU A 190 -11.78 0.23 -9.64
N THR A 191 -11.66 0.37 -8.33
CA THR A 191 -11.55 1.67 -7.64
C THR A 191 -10.25 2.40 -7.95
N TYR A 192 -9.17 1.68 -8.27
CA TYR A 192 -7.92 2.29 -8.74
C TYR A 192 -8.08 3.17 -9.98
N ARG A 193 -9.06 2.89 -10.84
CA ARG A 193 -9.30 3.66 -12.07
C ARG A 193 -9.76 5.09 -11.81
N PHE A 194 -10.24 5.39 -10.61
CA PHE A 194 -10.62 6.73 -10.19
C PHE A 194 -9.49 7.49 -9.48
N SER A 195 -8.32 6.88 -9.33
CA SER A 195 -7.14 7.54 -8.76
C SER A 195 -6.44 8.42 -9.79
N GLN A 196 -5.74 9.46 -9.32
CA GLN A 196 -4.90 10.31 -10.15
C GLN A 196 -3.57 9.65 -10.57
N ASP A 197 -3.31 8.41 -10.16
CA ASP A 197 -2.04 7.71 -10.39
C ASP A 197 -1.70 7.60 -11.88
N GLN A 198 -2.71 7.51 -12.76
CA GLN A 198 -2.50 7.49 -14.22
C GLN A 198 -1.86 8.80 -14.72
N ILE A 199 -2.26 9.94 -14.15
CA ILE A 199 -1.67 11.25 -14.47
C ILE A 199 -0.27 11.38 -13.83
N GLU A 200 -0.07 10.85 -12.63
CA GLU A 200 1.27 10.83 -12.01
C GLU A 200 2.27 9.97 -12.81
N LEU A 201 1.79 8.87 -13.41
CA LEU A 201 2.56 8.03 -14.33
C LEU A 201 2.91 8.79 -15.62
N LEU A 202 1.96 9.54 -16.18
CA LEU A 202 2.19 10.42 -17.33
C LEU A 202 3.30 11.44 -17.02
N PHE A 203 3.24 12.12 -15.87
CA PHE A 203 4.28 13.07 -15.47
C PHE A 203 5.65 12.39 -15.29
N SER A 204 5.67 11.17 -14.79
CA SER A 204 6.91 10.41 -14.64
C SER A 204 7.52 10.06 -15.99
N TYR A 205 6.70 9.70 -16.98
CA TYR A 205 7.16 9.47 -18.34
C TYR A 205 7.69 10.76 -19.00
N ILE A 206 7.00 11.89 -18.83
CA ILE A 206 7.45 13.19 -19.36
C ILE A 206 8.82 13.56 -18.77
N ARG A 207 8.99 13.42 -17.45
CA ARG A 207 10.29 13.65 -16.77
C ARG A 207 11.39 12.73 -17.30
N ALA A 208 11.08 11.46 -17.53
CA ALA A 208 12.05 10.49 -18.06
C ALA A 208 12.58 10.85 -19.46
N GLN A 209 11.81 11.58 -20.29
CA GLN A 209 12.28 12.06 -21.59
C GLN A 209 13.39 13.11 -21.49
N GLY A 210 13.45 13.85 -20.37
CA GLY A 210 14.47 14.86 -20.12
C GLY A 210 15.83 14.29 -19.73
N GLY A 211 15.95 12.96 -19.59
CA GLY A 211 17.16 12.30 -19.11
C GLY A 211 17.53 12.78 -17.71
N TRP A 212 18.60 13.56 -17.61
CA TRP A 212 19.07 14.11 -16.33
C TRP A 212 18.28 15.36 -15.91
N ASN A 213 17.49 15.94 -16.81
CA ASN A 213 16.59 17.05 -16.50
C ASN A 213 15.22 16.55 -16.00
N ASN A 214 15.07 16.48 -14.68
CA ASN A 214 13.80 16.09 -14.03
C ASN A 214 12.76 17.22 -13.95
N ASN A 215 13.08 18.45 -14.36
CA ASN A 215 12.18 19.60 -14.30
C ASN A 215 12.01 20.23 -15.69
N PRO A 216 11.17 19.64 -16.56
CA PRO A 216 10.99 20.14 -17.92
C PRO A 216 10.34 21.53 -17.92
N ASN A 217 10.84 22.42 -18.77
CA ASN A 217 10.18 23.71 -19.03
C ASN A 217 8.93 23.54 -19.92
N CYS A 218 8.16 24.61 -20.10
CA CYS A 218 6.91 24.57 -20.86
C CYS A 218 7.09 24.07 -22.32
N LEU A 219 8.21 24.40 -22.97
CA LEU A 219 8.50 23.93 -24.33
C LEU A 219 8.84 22.44 -24.35
N GLN A 220 9.65 21.98 -23.40
CA GLN A 220 9.99 20.56 -23.25
C GLN A 220 8.75 19.73 -22.93
N LEU A 221 7.85 20.22 -22.07
CA LEU A 221 6.56 19.60 -21.82
C LEU A 221 5.73 19.51 -23.11
N LYS A 222 5.59 20.62 -23.84
CA LYS A 222 4.87 20.66 -25.13
C LYS A 222 5.44 19.63 -26.11
N TYR A 223 6.75 19.60 -26.30
CA TYR A 223 7.39 18.66 -27.23
C TYR A 223 7.27 17.21 -26.77
N ALA A 224 7.39 16.94 -25.47
CA ALA A 224 7.21 15.60 -24.92
C ALA A 224 5.78 15.08 -25.16
N MET A 225 4.77 15.93 -24.94
CA MET A 225 3.37 15.62 -25.21
C MET A 225 3.12 15.42 -26.71
N SER A 226 3.60 16.33 -27.57
CA SER A 226 3.50 16.17 -29.03
C SER A 226 4.13 14.86 -29.51
N LYS A 227 5.31 14.52 -29.00
CA LYS A 227 6.01 13.27 -29.33
C LYS A 227 5.21 12.03 -28.89
N MET A 228 4.56 12.08 -27.73
CA MET A 228 3.68 10.99 -27.26
C MET A 228 2.49 10.78 -28.20
N LEU A 229 1.80 11.87 -28.55
CA LEU A 229 0.65 11.81 -29.44
C LEU A 229 1.06 11.28 -30.82
N LEU A 230 2.15 11.78 -31.39
CA LEU A 230 2.66 11.33 -32.69
C LEU A 230 3.08 9.87 -32.68
N ARG A 231 3.77 9.40 -31.64
CA ARG A 231 4.18 7.98 -31.55
C ARG A 231 2.98 7.05 -31.53
N ASN A 232 1.88 7.44 -30.89
CA ASN A 232 0.65 6.65 -30.82
C ASN A 232 -0.14 6.67 -32.14
N THR A 233 0.21 7.55 -33.10
CA THR A 233 -0.45 7.68 -34.40
C THR A 233 0.38 7.18 -35.58
N ILE A 234 1.62 6.73 -35.39
CA ILE A 234 2.45 6.19 -36.48
C ILE A 234 1.89 4.81 -36.85
N ILE A 235 1.06 4.78 -37.88
CA ILE A 235 0.60 3.58 -38.58
C ILE A 235 1.40 3.52 -39.89
N ALA A 236 2.04 2.38 -40.18
CA ALA A 236 2.74 2.19 -41.44
C ALA A 236 1.76 2.29 -42.63
N SER A 237 2.20 2.86 -43.75
CA SER A 237 1.36 2.88 -44.95
C SER A 237 1.21 1.45 -45.50
N LYS A 238 0.04 1.14 -46.09
CA LYS A 238 -0.26 -0.19 -46.68
C LYS A 238 0.75 -0.66 -47.75
N ASN A 239 1.55 0.25 -48.31
CA ASN A 239 2.53 -0.03 -49.36
C ASN A 239 4.00 0.06 -48.88
N ALA A 240 4.24 0.19 -47.56
CA ALA A 240 5.59 0.22 -47.02
C ALA A 240 6.15 -1.21 -46.88
N ASN A 241 7.36 -1.45 -47.40
CA ASN A 241 8.08 -2.73 -47.29
C ASN A 241 8.54 -3.07 -45.85
N CYS A 242 8.08 -2.35 -44.83
CA CYS A 242 8.48 -2.55 -43.44
C CYS A 242 7.41 -3.36 -42.71
N LEU A 243 7.76 -4.57 -42.27
CA LEU A 243 6.92 -5.42 -41.44
C LEU A 243 6.64 -4.72 -40.09
N THR A 244 5.40 -4.26 -39.89
CA THR A 244 4.92 -3.86 -38.57
C THR A 244 4.57 -5.11 -37.76
N PHE A 245 5.09 -5.19 -36.53
CA PHE A 245 4.64 -6.18 -35.56
C PHE A 245 3.19 -5.87 -35.19
N SER A 246 2.29 -6.61 -35.84
CA SER A 246 0.85 -6.79 -35.63
C SER A 246 0.13 -5.82 -34.68
N ASP A 247 -0.81 -5.10 -35.28
CA ASP A 247 -1.94 -4.44 -34.65
C ASP A 247 -2.63 -5.33 -33.60
N SER A 248 -2.62 -4.88 -32.36
CA SER A 248 -3.69 -5.21 -31.42
C SER A 248 -3.95 -4.03 -30.48
N THR A 249 -5.03 -3.33 -30.80
CA THR A 249 -5.85 -2.47 -29.94
C THR A 249 -5.36 -1.05 -29.63
N THR A 250 -5.93 -0.14 -30.41
CA THR A 250 -6.37 1.22 -30.08
C THR A 250 -6.48 1.50 -28.59
N THR A 251 -5.40 2.02 -27.99
CA THR A 251 -5.47 2.78 -26.75
C THR A 251 -4.73 4.07 -27.00
N ILE A 252 -5.39 5.22 -26.84
CA ILE A 252 -4.79 6.55 -27.07
C ILE A 252 -3.55 6.76 -26.18
N ILE A 253 -3.35 5.91 -25.16
CA ILE A 253 -2.08 5.75 -24.43
C ILE A 253 -1.92 4.28 -23.98
N PRO A 254 -1.13 3.42 -24.66
CA PRO A 254 -0.80 2.10 -24.13
C PRO A 254 0.34 2.28 -23.12
N PHE A 255 -0.01 2.40 -21.83
CA PHE A 255 0.98 2.33 -20.75
C PHE A 255 1.45 0.89 -20.60
N PHE A 256 2.51 0.53 -21.31
CA PHE A 256 3.23 -0.70 -21.02
C PHE A 256 3.89 -0.58 -19.64
N HIS A 257 3.51 -1.48 -18.73
CA HIS A 257 4.34 -1.82 -17.59
C HIS A 257 5.69 -2.27 -18.14
N SER A 258 6.78 -1.60 -17.77
CA SER A 258 8.13 -2.07 -18.05
C SER A 258 8.29 -3.43 -17.37
N GLN A 259 8.02 -4.53 -18.09
CA GLN A 259 8.67 -5.79 -17.77
C GLN A 259 10.17 -5.50 -17.89
N LYS A 260 10.88 -5.61 -16.78
CA LYS A 260 12.34 -5.54 -16.78
C LYS A 260 12.82 -6.58 -17.78
N HIS A 261 13.36 -6.12 -18.92
CA HIS A 261 14.23 -6.96 -19.73
C HIS A 261 15.40 -7.35 -18.83
N LYS A 262 15.40 -8.60 -18.33
CA LYS A 262 16.63 -9.25 -17.90
C LYS A 262 17.48 -9.38 -19.16
N ALA A 263 18.40 -8.45 -19.36
CA ALA A 263 19.46 -8.64 -20.32
C ALA A 263 20.29 -9.84 -19.86
N HIS A 264 20.30 -10.89 -20.69
CA HIS A 264 21.21 -12.02 -20.58
C HIS A 264 22.65 -11.50 -20.53
N LEU A 265 23.27 -11.57 -19.36
CA LEU A 265 24.72 -11.77 -19.27
C LEU A 265 24.93 -13.27 -19.48
N LYS A 266 25.64 -13.60 -20.56
CA LYS A 266 26.08 -14.96 -20.88
C LYS A 266 27.08 -15.41 -19.81
N GLU A 267 26.75 -16.47 -19.10
CA GLU A 267 27.76 -17.37 -18.53
C GLU A 267 27.54 -18.75 -19.15
N THR A 268 28.64 -19.31 -19.64
CA THR A 268 28.75 -20.59 -20.33
C THR A 268 28.45 -21.78 -19.40
N PRO A 269 28.01 -22.92 -19.94
CA PRO A 269 27.51 -24.04 -19.16
C PRO A 269 28.66 -24.94 -18.69
N THR A 270 28.58 -25.38 -17.44
CA THR A 270 29.17 -26.65 -17.02
C THR A 270 28.05 -27.48 -16.39
N ASP A 271 27.69 -28.54 -17.10
CA ASP A 271 26.93 -29.67 -16.58
C ASP A 271 27.64 -30.24 -15.34
N ASN A 272 26.87 -30.54 -14.30
CA ASN A 272 26.57 -31.92 -13.91
C ASN A 272 25.86 -31.95 -12.55
N LEU A 273 24.71 -32.64 -12.55
CA LEU A 273 24.27 -33.65 -11.57
C LEU A 273 24.49 -33.32 -10.08
N ASP A 274 23.40 -33.16 -9.32
CA ASP A 274 22.97 -34.21 -8.39
C ASP A 274 21.64 -33.85 -7.69
N GLU A 275 20.74 -34.85 -7.69
CA GLU A 275 19.53 -34.95 -6.86
C GLU A 275 19.90 -35.39 -5.42
N PRO A 276 18.96 -35.39 -4.46
CA PRO A 276 19.23 -35.02 -3.07
C PRO A 276 19.80 -36.17 -2.22
N GLU A 277 20.93 -35.94 -1.55
CA GLU A 277 21.30 -36.73 -0.39
C GLU A 277 20.66 -36.14 0.87
N SER A 278 19.66 -36.85 1.38
CA SER A 278 19.17 -36.72 2.75
C SER A 278 20.31 -36.96 3.74
N SER A 279 20.67 -35.95 4.53
CA SER A 279 21.48 -36.14 5.74
C SER A 279 20.85 -35.43 6.95
N PRO A 280 20.94 -36.03 8.15
CA PRO A 280 20.24 -35.56 9.34
C PRO A 280 21.06 -34.47 10.05
N GLU A 281 21.13 -33.28 9.47
CA GLU A 281 21.83 -32.13 10.09
C GLU A 281 20.90 -30.97 10.49
N GLU A 282 19.59 -31.06 10.23
CA GLU A 282 18.62 -30.03 10.63
C GLU A 282 18.41 -29.94 12.16
N ASP A 283 18.68 -31.01 12.92
CA ASP A 283 18.48 -31.02 14.37
C ASP A 283 19.62 -30.37 15.18
N LEU A 284 20.80 -30.13 14.59
CA LEU A 284 21.94 -29.64 15.37
C LEU A 284 21.94 -28.11 15.58
N LEU A 285 21.28 -27.36 14.71
CA LEU A 285 21.24 -25.89 14.76
C LEU A 285 20.28 -25.34 15.83
N CYS A 286 19.26 -26.10 16.22
CA CYS A 286 18.34 -25.69 17.28
C CYS A 286 18.92 -25.81 18.70
N SER A 287 20.02 -26.54 18.90
CA SER A 287 20.53 -26.85 20.25
C SER A 287 21.51 -25.83 20.83
N ARG A 288 21.98 -24.84 20.04
CA ARG A 288 23.07 -23.93 20.45
C ARG A 288 22.75 -22.43 20.50
N ILE A 289 21.51 -22.03 20.25
CA ILE A 289 21.13 -20.61 20.39
C ILE A 289 20.44 -20.46 21.74
N SER A 290 21.07 -19.75 22.67
CA SER A 290 20.37 -19.13 23.81
C SER A 290 19.40 -18.09 23.24
N THR A 291 18.25 -18.54 22.74
CA THR A 291 17.22 -17.67 22.18
C THR A 291 16.62 -16.87 23.31
N SER A 292 16.60 -15.53 23.21
CA SER A 292 15.77 -14.72 24.10
C SER A 292 14.32 -15.20 23.99
N GLU A 293 13.53 -15.07 25.07
CA GLU A 293 12.09 -15.39 25.05
C GLU A 293 11.38 -14.66 23.88
N PHE A 294 11.88 -13.47 23.57
CA PHE A 294 11.48 -12.69 22.41
C PHE A 294 11.75 -13.40 21.07
N LEU A 295 12.96 -13.92 20.86
CA LEU A 295 13.37 -14.58 19.63
C LEU A 295 12.61 -15.89 19.38
N SER A 296 12.35 -16.67 20.44
CA SER A 296 11.52 -17.88 20.36
C SER A 296 10.09 -17.54 19.92
N ASN A 297 9.52 -16.47 20.48
CA ASN A 297 8.19 -15.99 20.13
C ASN A 297 8.11 -15.50 18.67
N ILE A 298 9.16 -14.84 18.16
CA ILE A 298 9.21 -14.43 16.75
C ILE A 298 9.23 -15.64 15.80
N LEU A 299 10.05 -16.64 16.08
CA LEU A 299 10.14 -17.83 15.22
C LEU A 299 8.78 -18.54 15.13
N PHE A 300 8.07 -18.62 16.26
CA PHE A 300 6.69 -19.11 16.29
C PHE A 300 5.76 -18.25 15.42
N TYR A 301 5.79 -16.92 15.56
CA TYR A 301 4.97 -16.02 14.77
C TYR A 301 5.22 -16.12 13.25
N ILE A 302 6.49 -16.18 12.82
CA ILE A 302 6.85 -16.30 11.40
C ILE A 302 6.39 -17.65 10.82
N SER A 303 6.48 -18.73 11.59
CA SER A 303 6.00 -20.06 11.16
C SER A 303 4.49 -20.07 10.88
N PHE A 304 3.70 -19.28 11.62
CA PHE A 304 2.25 -19.17 11.41
C PHE A 304 1.83 -18.31 10.22
N GLN A 305 2.69 -17.39 9.73
CA GLN A 305 2.38 -16.56 8.55
C GLN A 305 2.71 -17.22 7.21
N THR A 306 3.43 -18.35 7.22
CA THR A 306 3.90 -19.04 6.02
C THR A 306 3.09 -20.30 5.65
N GLY A 307 2.11 -20.68 6.48
CA GLY A 307 1.08 -21.69 6.17
C GLY A 307 -0.23 -21.07 5.73
#